data_AF-A0A0J6BPX5-F1
#
_entry.id   AF-A0A0J6BPX5-F1
#
_cell.length_a   1.000
_cell.length_b   1.000
_cell.length_c   1.000
_cell.angle_alpha   90.00
_cell.angle_beta   90.00
_cell.angle_gamma   90.00
#
_symmetry.space_group_name_H-M   'P 1'
#
loop_
_entity.id
_entity.type
_entity.pdbx_description
1 polymer ?
#
loop_
_entity_poly.entity_id
_entity_poly.type
_entity_poly.pdbx_seq_one_letter_code
_entity_poly.pdbx_strand_id
1 'polypeptide(L)'
;MGYLAWGRACLALGITLAAWLPGTGRAQGPAGALGLPASLAQAWKATKLPDDALSLVVQEVNGPRLVAINAKAPRNPASVMKLVTTWAALSELGPNYVWRTDFLTDPGSRPDAHGVLKAPLYWRAGGDPQLLLQDLWALLRELRLRGVKEISNLVVDRSIFGQVATDPGAFDGAPDRAYNASPDALMVGFGALRLLVTPDAAARKWVATVDPPVPGLRLEGEVQWGEARCPGPPVVATQPVVTQQGITLRLSGSVAGSCGEFSLYRLALSQQEYTEAVFRLLWRELGGTFKGKMRAGVVPADAVVLASHESPTLGEAIRVINKRSNNVMARTLLLTLGAERGRRPATVASSESVAKDLLSRQGLDMPELVIDNGAGLSREARVSADSLASLLTLAWRSPVMPEYLASMAIAGVDGTVRRRMKGNGALGMAHLKTGSLRDVRSIAGYVLGNSGKRFVVVSIVNHDNAGAVRGFDDALIAWLAEQ
;
A
#
# COMPACT_ATOMS: atom_id res chain seq x y z
N MET A 1 -42.63 39.56 14.76
CA MET A 1 -41.59 40.56 15.11
C MET A 1 -40.36 40.25 14.28
N GLY A 2 -39.86 41.02 13.33
CA GLY A 2 -40.27 42.27 12.70
C GLY A 2 -39.25 42.50 11.57
N TYR A 3 -39.74 42.65 10.34
CA TYR A 3 -38.97 43.19 9.21
C TYR A 3 -38.69 44.67 9.48
N LEU A 4 -37.52 45.17 9.10
CA LEU A 4 -37.28 46.60 8.93
C LEU A 4 -36.35 46.86 7.75
N ALA A 5 -36.74 47.89 7.02
CA ALA A 5 -36.34 48.23 5.68
C ALA A 5 -35.32 49.38 5.64
N TRP A 6 -34.57 49.42 4.54
CA TRP A 6 -34.20 50.58 3.71
C TRP A 6 -33.94 51.94 4.37
N GLY A 7 -32.70 52.40 4.23
CA GLY A 7 -32.33 53.82 4.21
C GLY A 7 -31.38 54.10 3.06
N ARG A 8 -31.82 54.91 2.08
CA ARG A 8 -31.01 55.46 0.98
C ARG A 8 -30.20 56.66 1.50
N ALA A 9 -28.95 56.80 1.07
CA ALA A 9 -28.25 58.08 1.02
C ALA A 9 -27.32 58.13 -0.20
N CYS A 10 -27.40 59.25 -0.93
CA CYS A 10 -26.76 59.51 -2.22
C CYS A 10 -25.28 59.89 -2.12
N LEU A 11 -24.56 59.52 -3.19
CA LEU A 11 -23.39 60.12 -3.85
C LEU A 11 -22.48 61.11 -3.09
N ALA A 12 -21.19 60.76 -3.06
CA ALA A 12 -20.11 61.69 -3.37
C ALA A 12 -19.10 60.98 -4.30
N LEU A 13 -18.97 61.50 -5.52
CA LEU A 13 -17.98 61.11 -6.53
C LEU A 13 -16.59 61.61 -6.09
N GLY A 14 -15.69 60.68 -5.78
CA GLY A 14 -14.26 60.93 -5.68
C GLY A 14 -13.54 60.23 -6.82
N ILE A 15 -13.15 60.98 -7.85
CA ILE A 15 -12.32 60.51 -8.95
C ILE A 15 -10.88 60.39 -8.44
N THR A 16 -10.40 59.17 -8.23
CA THR A 16 -8.97 58.89 -8.05
C THR A 16 -8.40 58.29 -9.33
N LEU A 17 -7.54 59.06 -10.01
CA LEU A 17 -6.69 58.60 -11.10
C LEU A 17 -5.69 57.56 -10.55
N ALA A 18 -5.95 56.28 -10.83
CA ALA A 18 -4.95 55.23 -10.64
C ALA A 18 -4.08 55.14 -11.90
N ALA A 19 -2.82 55.55 -11.77
CA ALA A 19 -1.80 55.41 -12.79
C ALA A 19 -1.58 53.93 -13.13
N TRP A 20 -1.75 53.58 -14.41
CA TRP A 20 -1.37 52.29 -14.95
C TRP A 20 0.15 52.20 -15.01
N LEU A 21 0.75 51.47 -14.08
CA LEU A 21 2.11 50.95 -14.20
C LEU A 21 2.04 49.68 -15.06
N PRO A 22 2.81 49.57 -16.16
CA PRO A 22 2.90 48.32 -16.90
C PRO A 22 3.55 47.26 -16.01
N GLY A 23 2.78 46.22 -15.69
CA GLY A 23 3.27 45.05 -14.98
C GLY A 23 4.44 44.44 -15.74
N THR A 24 5.56 44.31 -15.06
CA THR A 24 6.74 43.59 -15.54
C THR A 24 6.37 42.12 -15.71
N GLY A 25 6.12 41.72 -16.96
CA GLY A 25 6.01 40.31 -17.32
C GLY A 25 7.30 39.59 -16.91
N ARG A 26 7.20 38.61 -16.01
CA ARG A 26 8.30 37.69 -15.76
C ARG A 26 8.58 36.94 -17.06
N ALA A 27 9.75 37.21 -17.64
CA ALA A 27 10.26 36.50 -18.80
C ALA A 27 10.33 35.00 -18.49
N GLN A 28 9.54 34.20 -19.20
CA GLN A 28 9.75 32.77 -19.28
C GLN A 28 11.08 32.56 -20.03
N GLY A 29 12.09 32.02 -19.35
CA GLY A 29 13.35 31.65 -19.98
C GLY A 29 13.14 30.63 -21.10
N PRO A 30 14.10 30.51 -22.05
CA PRO A 30 13.95 29.61 -23.19
C PRO A 30 13.77 28.16 -22.72
N ALA A 31 12.75 27.49 -23.24
CA ALA A 31 12.47 26.08 -22.97
C ALA A 31 13.60 25.21 -23.57
N GLY A 32 14.10 24.23 -22.80
CA GLY A 32 15.07 23.26 -23.31
C GLY A 32 14.46 22.29 -24.33
N ALA A 33 15.26 21.35 -24.86
CA ALA A 33 14.85 20.37 -25.90
C ALA A 33 13.56 19.57 -25.57
N LEU A 34 13.20 19.46 -24.29
CA LEU A 34 11.98 18.81 -23.79
C LEU A 34 10.83 19.76 -23.44
N GLY A 35 10.93 21.05 -23.78
CA GLY A 35 9.97 22.08 -23.34
C GLY A 35 10.03 22.38 -21.84
N LEU A 36 11.07 21.90 -21.14
CA LEU A 36 11.25 22.10 -19.70
C LEU A 36 11.89 23.47 -19.41
N PRO A 37 11.55 24.09 -18.26
CA PRO A 37 12.31 25.22 -17.72
C PRO A 37 13.81 24.90 -17.61
N ALA A 38 14.67 25.91 -17.79
CA ALA A 38 16.12 25.71 -17.88
C ALA A 38 16.74 24.92 -16.70
N SER A 39 16.29 25.18 -15.47
CA SER A 39 16.75 24.45 -14.28
C SER A 39 16.38 22.96 -14.32
N LEU A 40 15.16 22.63 -14.77
CA LEU A 40 14.70 21.25 -14.93
C LEU A 40 15.38 20.56 -16.11
N ALA A 41 15.62 21.27 -17.21
CA ALA A 41 16.38 20.75 -18.35
C ALA A 41 17.81 20.39 -17.95
N GLN A 42 18.47 21.21 -17.12
CA GLN A 42 19.79 20.92 -16.57
C GLN A 42 19.77 19.71 -15.63
N ALA A 43 18.77 19.63 -14.74
CA ALA A 43 18.60 18.49 -13.84
C ALA A 43 18.35 17.19 -14.61
N TRP A 44 17.55 17.24 -15.69
CA TRP A 44 17.34 16.11 -16.59
C TRP A 44 18.62 15.68 -17.29
N LYS A 45 19.37 16.61 -17.88
CA LYS A 45 20.66 16.32 -18.53
C LYS A 45 21.66 15.65 -17.58
N ALA A 46 21.67 16.04 -16.30
CA ALA A 46 22.53 15.43 -15.29
C ALA A 46 22.23 13.95 -15.01
N THR A 47 21.02 13.48 -15.33
CA THR A 47 20.64 12.06 -15.17
C THR A 47 21.35 11.15 -16.18
N LYS A 48 21.78 11.71 -17.33
CA LYS A 48 22.30 10.98 -18.51
C LYS A 48 21.33 9.90 -19.04
N LEU A 49 20.05 10.00 -18.72
CA LEU A 49 19.01 9.16 -19.30
C LEU A 49 18.64 9.68 -20.69
N PRO A 50 18.28 8.79 -21.63
CA PRO A 50 17.77 9.22 -22.92
C PRO A 50 16.33 9.76 -22.76
N ASP A 51 15.96 10.74 -23.58
CA ASP A 51 14.67 11.44 -23.49
C ASP A 51 13.46 10.50 -23.65
N ASP A 52 13.63 9.42 -24.43
CA ASP A 52 12.62 8.38 -24.64
C ASP A 52 12.42 7.47 -23.42
N ALA A 53 13.26 7.54 -22.39
CA ALA A 53 13.04 6.83 -21.13
C ALA A 53 11.98 7.50 -20.25
N LEU A 54 11.71 8.79 -20.44
CA LEU A 54 10.80 9.60 -19.61
C LEU A 54 9.40 9.68 -20.21
N SER A 55 8.39 9.46 -19.38
CA SER A 55 7.03 9.95 -19.57
C SER A 55 6.70 10.93 -18.45
N LEU A 56 6.35 12.17 -18.80
CA LEU A 56 6.08 13.26 -17.87
C LEU A 56 4.79 13.98 -18.22
N VAL A 57 3.92 14.17 -17.23
CA VAL A 57 2.77 15.08 -17.30
C VAL A 57 2.79 15.99 -16.09
N VAL A 58 2.63 17.29 -16.35
CA VAL A 58 2.39 18.32 -15.33
C VAL A 58 1.21 19.16 -15.79
N GLN A 59 0.22 19.35 -14.92
CA GLN A 59 -0.92 20.22 -15.21
C GLN A 59 -1.49 20.85 -13.93
N GLU A 60 -2.02 22.06 -14.04
CA GLU A 60 -2.88 22.60 -12.99
C GLU A 60 -4.16 21.77 -12.94
N VAL A 61 -4.60 21.38 -11.74
CA VAL A 61 -5.75 20.47 -11.55
C VAL A 61 -7.03 20.97 -12.23
N ASN A 62 -7.25 22.29 -12.23
CA ASN A 62 -8.39 22.96 -12.87
C ASN A 62 -7.93 23.95 -13.95
N GLY A 63 -6.77 23.72 -14.55
CA GLY A 63 -6.14 24.69 -15.44
C GLY A 63 -5.35 24.03 -16.57
N PRO A 64 -4.40 24.76 -17.16
CA PRO A 64 -3.69 24.30 -18.33
C PRO A 64 -2.72 23.18 -18.00
N ARG A 65 -2.45 22.36 -19.02
CA ARG A 65 -1.32 21.45 -19.03
C ARG A 65 -0.03 22.24 -19.26
N LEU A 66 0.94 22.05 -18.38
CA LEU A 66 2.21 22.77 -18.40
C LEU A 66 3.30 21.99 -19.14
N VAL A 67 3.34 20.66 -18.94
CA VAL A 67 4.35 19.79 -19.55
C VAL A 67 3.70 18.47 -19.98
N ALA A 68 4.09 17.99 -21.16
CA ALA A 68 3.71 16.68 -21.68
C ALA A 68 4.87 16.09 -22.49
N ILE A 69 5.51 15.03 -21.98
CA ILE A 69 6.60 14.32 -22.65
C ILE A 69 6.23 12.85 -22.68
N ASN A 70 6.18 12.23 -23.87
CA ASN A 70 5.79 10.83 -24.07
C ASN A 70 4.54 10.44 -23.23
N ALA A 71 3.59 11.36 -23.12
CA ALA A 71 2.53 11.31 -22.10
C ALA A 71 1.65 10.06 -22.26
N LYS A 72 1.37 9.67 -23.51
CA LYS A 72 0.55 8.51 -23.88
C LYS A 72 1.33 7.21 -24.00
N ALA A 73 2.66 7.23 -23.85
CA ALA A 73 3.47 6.02 -23.97
C ALA A 73 3.15 5.08 -22.80
N PRO A 74 2.78 3.80 -23.06
CA PRO A 74 2.55 2.83 -22.00
C PRO A 74 3.87 2.51 -21.29
N ARG A 75 3.94 2.77 -19.98
CA ARG A 75 5.12 2.48 -19.16
C ARG A 75 4.78 1.53 -18.05
N ASN A 76 5.77 0.77 -17.58
CA ASN A 76 5.67 0.11 -16.28
C ASN A 76 5.72 1.18 -15.17
N PRO A 77 4.65 1.34 -14.36
CA PRO A 77 4.60 2.39 -13.34
C PRO A 77 5.19 1.94 -11.99
N ALA A 78 5.60 0.69 -11.85
CA ALA A 78 5.88 0.08 -10.56
C ALA A 78 4.71 0.35 -9.56
N SER A 79 5.01 0.63 -8.29
CA SER A 79 4.00 0.87 -7.25
C SER A 79 3.12 2.11 -7.42
N VAL A 80 3.32 2.95 -8.46
CA VAL A 80 2.32 3.97 -8.80
C VAL A 80 1.02 3.33 -9.32
N MET A 81 1.04 2.08 -9.80
CA MET A 81 -0.17 1.31 -10.13
C MET A 81 -1.18 1.25 -8.97
N LYS A 82 -0.71 1.29 -7.71
CA LYS A 82 -1.59 1.29 -6.54
C LYS A 82 -2.56 2.48 -6.51
N LEU A 83 -2.23 3.60 -7.16
CA LEU A 83 -3.17 4.70 -7.33
C LEU A 83 -4.40 4.28 -8.13
N VAL A 84 -4.21 3.53 -9.22
CA VAL A 84 -5.31 2.96 -10.02
C VAL A 84 -6.16 2.03 -9.17
N THR A 85 -5.54 1.06 -8.50
CA THR A 85 -6.23 0.08 -7.66
C THR A 85 -6.99 0.72 -6.50
N THR A 86 -6.34 1.63 -5.77
CA THR A 86 -6.97 2.30 -4.61
C THR A 86 -8.06 3.27 -5.02
N TRP A 87 -7.93 3.95 -6.16
CA TRP A 87 -8.98 4.79 -6.70
C TRP A 87 -10.19 3.97 -7.13
N ALA A 88 -9.99 2.90 -7.91
CA ALA A 88 -11.07 2.05 -8.38
C ALA A 88 -11.89 1.48 -7.21
N ALA A 89 -11.22 1.03 -6.14
CA ALA A 89 -11.91 0.53 -4.96
C ALA A 89 -12.58 1.65 -4.14
N LEU A 90 -11.88 2.75 -3.85
CA LEU A 90 -12.42 3.84 -3.02
C LEU A 90 -13.64 4.49 -3.66
N SER A 91 -13.57 4.76 -4.97
CA SER A 91 -14.66 5.41 -5.71
C SER A 91 -15.91 4.53 -5.82
N GLU A 92 -15.75 3.20 -5.77
CA GLU A 92 -16.84 2.25 -5.97
C GLU A 92 -17.43 1.67 -4.67
N LEU A 93 -16.59 1.39 -3.68
CA LEU A 93 -17.00 0.81 -2.39
C LEU A 93 -17.24 1.89 -1.33
N GLY A 94 -16.67 3.07 -1.50
CA GLY A 94 -16.75 4.19 -0.56
C GLY A 94 -15.77 4.06 0.61
N PRO A 95 -15.48 5.18 1.30
CA PRO A 95 -14.44 5.24 2.33
C PRO A 95 -14.78 4.41 3.57
N ASN A 96 -16.07 4.18 3.85
CA ASN A 96 -16.57 3.46 5.02
C ASN A 96 -16.70 1.95 4.82
N TYR A 97 -16.33 1.42 3.66
CA TYR A 97 -16.31 -0.03 3.45
C TYR A 97 -15.41 -0.70 4.48
N VAL A 98 -15.88 -1.81 5.06
CA VAL A 98 -15.12 -2.63 6.01
C VAL A 98 -15.15 -4.09 5.57
N TRP A 99 -14.06 -4.81 5.82
CA TRP A 99 -14.00 -6.25 5.65
C TRP A 99 -14.46 -6.92 6.94
N ARG A 100 -15.26 -7.97 6.80
CA ARG A 100 -15.77 -8.73 7.94
C ARG A 100 -15.12 -10.11 8.01
N THR A 101 -14.64 -10.44 9.20
CA THR A 101 -14.12 -11.77 9.52
C THR A 101 -14.97 -12.38 10.63
N ASP A 102 -15.58 -13.53 10.38
CA ASP A 102 -16.53 -14.16 11.30
C ASP A 102 -16.04 -15.53 11.77
N PHE A 103 -16.26 -15.80 13.06
CA PHE A 103 -16.31 -17.15 13.59
C PHE A 103 -17.77 -17.59 13.77
N LEU A 104 -18.15 -18.74 13.22
CA LEU A 104 -19.50 -19.28 13.22
C LEU A 104 -19.54 -20.72 13.72
N THR A 105 -20.72 -21.24 14.02
CA THR A 105 -20.95 -22.65 14.35
C THR A 105 -22.32 -23.10 13.83
N ASP A 106 -22.63 -24.39 13.95
CA ASP A 106 -23.92 -24.93 13.51
C ASP A 106 -25.11 -24.31 14.29
N PRO A 107 -26.31 -24.21 13.69
CA PRO A 107 -27.50 -23.78 14.39
C PRO A 107 -27.72 -24.53 15.71
N GLY A 108 -28.07 -23.79 16.77
CA GLY A 108 -28.31 -24.36 18.10
C GLY A 108 -27.06 -24.88 18.85
N SER A 109 -25.89 -24.99 18.19
CA SER A 109 -24.67 -25.44 18.84
C SER A 109 -24.12 -24.41 19.81
N ARG A 110 -23.75 -24.85 21.01
CA ARG A 110 -23.16 -24.03 22.08
C ARG A 110 -22.04 -24.82 22.76
N PRO A 111 -21.09 -24.14 23.43
CA PRO A 111 -20.16 -24.81 24.32
C PRO A 111 -20.91 -25.57 25.41
N ASP A 112 -20.48 -26.77 25.75
CA ASP A 112 -21.05 -27.53 26.87
C ASP A 112 -20.64 -26.96 28.24
N ALA A 113 -21.04 -27.62 29.33
CA ALA A 113 -20.73 -27.18 30.70
C ALA A 113 -19.22 -27.07 30.99
N HIS A 114 -18.37 -27.75 30.23
CA HIS A 114 -16.91 -27.67 30.32
C HIS A 114 -16.31 -26.66 29.34
N GLY A 115 -17.15 -26.01 28.51
CA GLY A 115 -16.75 -25.06 27.48
C GLY A 115 -16.28 -25.73 26.19
N VAL A 116 -16.61 -26.98 25.94
CA VAL A 116 -16.22 -27.67 24.70
C VAL A 116 -17.22 -27.35 23.60
N LEU A 117 -16.76 -26.74 22.50
CA LEU A 117 -17.54 -26.60 21.28
C LEU A 117 -17.38 -27.86 20.41
N LYS A 118 -18.38 -28.74 20.48
CA LYS A 118 -18.38 -30.05 19.78
C LYS A 118 -18.59 -29.91 18.28
N ALA A 119 -19.46 -29.00 17.87
CA ALA A 119 -19.65 -28.65 16.46
C ALA A 119 -18.39 -27.98 15.90
N PRO A 120 -18.17 -28.02 14.58
CA PRO A 120 -17.09 -27.26 13.97
C PRO A 120 -17.19 -25.76 14.29
N LEU A 121 -16.03 -25.16 14.54
CA LEU A 121 -15.88 -23.71 14.42
C LEU A 121 -15.60 -23.41 12.95
N TYR A 122 -16.43 -22.58 12.34
CA TYR A 122 -16.20 -22.07 11.00
C TYR A 122 -15.52 -20.70 11.10
N TRP A 123 -14.49 -20.47 10.30
CA TRP A 123 -13.85 -19.18 10.12
C TRP A 123 -14.14 -18.70 8.71
N ARG A 124 -15.06 -17.74 8.57
CA ARG A 124 -15.34 -17.08 7.30
C ARG A 124 -14.36 -15.94 7.11
N ALA A 125 -13.41 -16.11 6.19
CA ALA A 125 -12.40 -15.11 5.88
C ALA A 125 -12.91 -14.15 4.81
N GLY A 126 -13.19 -12.90 5.18
CA GLY A 126 -13.76 -11.90 4.27
C GLY A 126 -12.77 -11.21 3.34
N GLY A 127 -11.49 -11.61 3.34
CA GLY A 127 -10.46 -10.97 2.53
C GLY A 127 -9.95 -9.66 3.11
N ASP A 128 -9.98 -9.49 4.43
CA ASP A 128 -9.40 -8.34 5.11
C ASP A 128 -7.90 -8.21 4.77
N PRO A 129 -7.47 -7.12 4.10
CA PRO A 129 -6.07 -6.93 3.72
C PRO A 129 -5.18 -6.60 4.93
N GLN A 130 -5.75 -6.31 6.10
CA GLN A 130 -5.06 -5.80 7.28
C GLN A 130 -5.48 -6.51 8.58
N LEU A 131 -5.85 -7.79 8.53
CA LEU A 131 -6.11 -8.56 9.75
C LEU A 131 -4.80 -8.84 10.50
N LEU A 132 -4.50 -8.03 11.53
CA LEU A 132 -3.26 -8.16 12.30
C LEU A 132 -3.42 -9.16 13.46
N LEU A 133 -2.30 -9.48 14.12
CA LEU A 133 -2.28 -10.46 15.21
C LEU A 133 -3.15 -10.02 16.39
N GLN A 134 -3.14 -8.72 16.73
CA GLN A 134 -3.98 -8.20 17.79
C GLN A 134 -5.49 -8.24 17.44
N ASP A 135 -5.83 -8.14 16.16
CA ASP A 135 -7.22 -8.22 15.69
C ASP A 135 -7.73 -9.66 15.82
N LEU A 136 -6.89 -10.63 15.40
CA LEU A 136 -7.17 -12.05 15.61
C LEU A 136 -7.24 -12.40 17.10
N TRP A 137 -6.33 -11.87 17.92
CA TRP A 137 -6.35 -12.07 19.38
C TRP A 137 -7.67 -11.56 19.98
N ALA A 138 -8.11 -10.35 19.59
CA ALA A 138 -9.37 -9.78 20.06
C ALA A 138 -10.57 -10.64 19.63
N LEU A 139 -10.58 -11.09 18.37
CA LEU A 139 -11.63 -11.97 17.85
C LEU A 139 -11.67 -13.33 18.56
N LEU A 140 -10.51 -13.92 18.88
CA LEU A 140 -10.43 -15.16 19.67
C LEU A 140 -10.88 -14.93 21.12
N ARG A 141 -10.57 -13.78 21.71
CA ARG A 141 -11.06 -13.41 23.05
C ARG A 141 -12.58 -13.31 23.08
N GLU A 142 -13.22 -12.86 22.01
CA GLU A 142 -14.69 -12.87 21.91
C GLU A 142 -15.29 -14.28 22.00
N LEU A 143 -14.61 -15.30 21.47
CA LEU A 143 -15.01 -16.71 21.66
C LEU A 143 -14.89 -17.15 23.13
N ARG A 144 -13.81 -16.74 23.80
CA ARG A 144 -13.62 -17.02 25.24
C ARG A 144 -14.75 -16.44 26.08
N LEU A 145 -15.15 -15.20 25.81
CA LEU A 145 -16.27 -14.54 26.51
C LEU A 145 -17.61 -15.25 26.31
N ARG A 146 -17.76 -16.00 25.22
CA ARG A 146 -18.94 -16.83 24.92
C ARG A 146 -18.85 -18.25 25.50
N GLY A 147 -17.87 -18.49 26.38
CA GLY A 147 -17.71 -19.75 27.08
C GLY A 147 -16.95 -20.83 26.30
N VAL A 148 -16.46 -20.54 25.09
CA VAL A 148 -15.65 -21.50 24.32
C VAL A 148 -14.29 -21.66 25.00
N LYS A 149 -13.99 -22.87 25.45
CA LYS A 149 -12.70 -23.26 26.05
C LYS A 149 -11.93 -24.26 25.21
N GLU A 150 -12.62 -25.19 24.59
CA GLU A 150 -12.03 -26.17 23.70
C GLU A 150 -12.71 -26.14 22.33
N ILE A 151 -11.89 -26.12 21.27
CA ILE A 151 -12.33 -26.21 19.88
C ILE A 151 -11.91 -27.58 19.37
N SER A 152 -12.86 -28.38 18.89
CA SER A 152 -12.56 -29.71 18.34
C SER A 152 -12.11 -29.65 16.89
N ASN A 153 -12.75 -28.83 16.06
CA ASN A 153 -12.46 -28.72 14.63
C ASN A 153 -12.57 -27.27 14.15
N LEU A 154 -11.69 -26.87 13.24
CA LEU A 154 -11.68 -25.56 12.60
C LEU A 154 -11.82 -25.71 11.08
N VAL A 155 -12.88 -25.16 10.50
CA VAL A 155 -13.13 -25.11 9.06
C VAL A 155 -12.96 -23.67 8.59
N VAL A 156 -12.06 -23.42 7.64
CA VAL A 156 -11.83 -22.09 7.10
C VAL A 156 -12.43 -21.96 5.71
N ASP A 157 -13.33 -20.99 5.58
CA ASP A 157 -13.93 -20.59 4.32
C ASP A 157 -13.20 -19.38 3.75
N ARG A 158 -12.57 -19.62 2.60
CA ARG A 158 -11.78 -18.65 1.82
C ARG A 158 -12.38 -18.46 0.43
N SER A 159 -13.60 -18.94 0.21
CA SER A 159 -14.23 -19.05 -1.11
C SER A 159 -14.60 -17.70 -1.74
N ILE A 160 -14.40 -16.59 -1.03
CA ILE A 160 -14.52 -15.25 -1.62
C ILE A 160 -13.49 -15.03 -2.73
N PHE A 161 -12.30 -15.64 -2.62
CA PHE A 161 -11.24 -15.60 -3.63
C PHE A 161 -10.99 -16.99 -4.24
N GLY A 162 -10.60 -16.99 -5.51
CA GLY A 162 -10.32 -18.20 -6.28
C GLY A 162 -8.85 -18.60 -6.18
N GLN A 163 -8.29 -19.12 -7.27
CA GLN A 163 -6.85 -19.40 -7.36
C GLN A 163 -6.07 -18.08 -7.46
N VAL A 164 -5.56 -17.62 -6.32
CA VAL A 164 -4.81 -16.36 -6.20
C VAL A 164 -3.38 -16.57 -5.66
N ALA A 165 -3.05 -17.81 -5.32
CA ALA A 165 -1.74 -18.22 -4.86
C ALA A 165 -0.67 -17.95 -5.94
N THR A 166 0.42 -17.27 -5.57
CA THR A 166 1.57 -17.04 -6.45
C THR A 166 2.87 -17.53 -5.83
N ASP A 167 3.83 -17.94 -6.64
CA ASP A 167 5.21 -18.17 -6.22
C ASP A 167 5.85 -16.83 -5.78
N PRO A 168 6.20 -16.67 -4.48
CA PRO A 168 6.84 -15.44 -3.99
C PRO A 168 8.21 -15.17 -4.61
N GLY A 169 8.90 -16.17 -5.15
CA GLY A 169 10.23 -16.02 -5.75
C GLY A 169 10.22 -15.59 -7.21
N ALA A 170 9.10 -15.71 -7.91
CA ALA A 170 9.05 -15.60 -9.37
C ALA A 170 9.45 -14.23 -9.93
N PHE A 171 9.27 -13.15 -9.17
CA PHE A 171 9.53 -11.80 -9.67
C PHE A 171 11.01 -11.36 -9.61
N ASP A 172 11.70 -11.68 -8.51
CA ASP A 172 13.05 -11.19 -8.20
C ASP A 172 13.96 -12.21 -7.52
N GLY A 173 13.54 -13.47 -7.40
CA GLY A 173 14.31 -14.51 -6.73
C GLY A 173 14.40 -14.35 -5.21
N ALA A 174 13.55 -13.51 -4.60
CA ALA A 174 13.55 -13.24 -3.16
C ALA A 174 12.27 -13.75 -2.47
N PRO A 175 12.01 -15.07 -2.44
CA PRO A 175 10.75 -15.65 -1.97
C PRO A 175 10.44 -15.39 -0.50
N ASP A 176 11.45 -15.03 0.29
CA ASP A 176 11.34 -14.75 1.72
C ASP A 176 10.91 -13.32 2.03
N ARG A 177 10.81 -12.44 1.03
CA ARG A 177 10.49 -11.02 1.25
C ARG A 177 9.00 -10.81 1.44
N ALA A 178 8.62 -10.11 2.51
CA ALA A 178 7.21 -9.85 2.82
C ALA A 178 6.44 -9.14 1.69
N TYR A 179 7.11 -8.35 0.85
CA TYR A 179 6.47 -7.69 -0.29
C TYR A 179 6.09 -8.65 -1.43
N ASN A 180 6.61 -9.88 -1.40
CA ASN A 180 6.30 -10.97 -2.33
C ASN A 180 5.18 -11.89 -1.81
N ALA A 181 4.58 -11.59 -0.65
CA ALA A 181 3.51 -12.41 -0.10
C ALA A 181 2.38 -12.58 -1.11
N SER A 182 1.93 -13.82 -1.25
CA SER A 182 0.75 -14.13 -2.04
C SER A 182 -0.50 -13.56 -1.36
N PRO A 183 -1.44 -12.94 -2.07
CA PRO A 183 -2.72 -12.56 -1.50
C PRO A 183 -3.51 -13.82 -1.11
N ASP A 184 -4.37 -13.68 -0.11
CA ASP A 184 -5.25 -14.73 0.38
C ASP A 184 -6.45 -14.09 1.08
N ALA A 185 -7.58 -14.79 1.14
CA ALA A 185 -8.73 -14.32 1.90
C ALA A 185 -8.46 -14.33 3.42
N LEU A 186 -7.56 -15.24 3.85
CA LEU A 186 -7.14 -15.44 5.23
C LEU A 186 -5.78 -14.76 5.50
N MET A 187 -5.67 -13.46 5.20
CA MET A 187 -4.42 -12.72 5.30
C MET A 187 -4.11 -12.24 6.73
N VAL A 188 -3.78 -13.16 7.65
CA VAL A 188 -3.34 -12.83 9.01
C VAL A 188 -1.90 -12.32 8.99
N GLY A 189 -1.65 -11.13 9.56
CA GLY A 189 -0.30 -10.61 9.80
C GLY A 189 0.55 -10.44 8.54
N PHE A 190 -0.08 -10.31 7.37
CA PHE A 190 0.56 -10.33 6.05
C PHE A 190 1.32 -11.64 5.71
N GLY A 191 1.09 -12.72 6.46
CA GLY A 191 1.84 -13.98 6.32
C GLY A 191 3.30 -13.88 6.73
N ALA A 192 3.70 -12.79 7.37
CA ALA A 192 5.09 -12.49 7.67
C ALA A 192 5.38 -12.59 9.17
N LEU A 193 6.50 -13.22 9.49
CA LEU A 193 7.09 -13.14 10.83
C LEU A 193 8.01 -11.93 10.93
N ARG A 194 8.10 -11.37 12.12
CA ARG A 194 9.10 -10.37 12.49
C ARG A 194 10.34 -11.09 13.02
N LEU A 195 11.48 -10.82 12.43
CA LEU A 195 12.79 -11.11 12.98
C LEU A 195 13.31 -9.85 13.66
N LEU A 196 13.26 -9.84 14.99
CA LEU A 196 13.82 -8.79 15.83
C LEU A 196 15.31 -9.08 16.06
N VAL A 197 16.18 -8.15 15.68
CA VAL A 197 17.63 -8.31 15.83
C VAL A 197 18.13 -7.24 16.79
N THR A 198 18.58 -7.66 17.96
CA THR A 198 19.03 -6.80 19.06
C THR A 198 20.55 -6.90 19.24
N PRO A 199 21.25 -5.79 19.53
CA PRO A 199 22.67 -5.82 19.80
C PRO A 199 22.94 -6.28 21.24
N ASP A 200 23.82 -7.26 21.41
CA ASP A 200 24.54 -7.50 22.66
C ASP A 200 25.91 -6.84 22.54
N ALA A 201 26.01 -5.60 23.03
CA ALA A 201 27.23 -4.80 22.92
C ALA A 201 28.39 -5.35 23.78
N ALA A 202 28.08 -6.03 24.89
CA ALA A 202 29.10 -6.59 25.77
C ALA A 202 29.74 -7.84 25.15
N ALA A 203 28.92 -8.73 24.60
CA ALA A 203 29.40 -9.92 23.90
C ALA A 203 29.84 -9.64 22.45
N ARG A 204 29.56 -8.43 21.93
CA ARG A 204 29.77 -8.03 20.53
C ARG A 204 29.09 -8.99 19.56
N LYS A 205 27.80 -9.27 19.83
CA LYS A 205 26.98 -10.20 19.05
C LYS A 205 25.62 -9.60 18.72
N TRP A 206 24.99 -10.16 17.71
CA TRP A 206 23.59 -9.90 17.39
C TRP A 206 22.74 -11.07 17.87
N VAL A 207 21.64 -10.76 18.56
CA VAL A 207 20.66 -11.75 19.00
C VAL A 207 19.43 -11.60 18.13
N ALA A 208 19.07 -12.67 17.43
CA ALA A 208 17.90 -12.69 16.56
C ALA A 208 16.76 -13.47 17.24
N THR A 209 15.57 -12.88 17.27
CA THR A 209 14.35 -13.46 17.85
C THR A 209 13.22 -13.41 16.85
N VAL A 210 12.44 -14.49 16.76
CA VAL A 210 11.25 -14.55 15.90
C VAL A 210 10.00 -14.21 16.70
N ASP A 211 9.19 -13.32 16.13
CA ASP A 211 7.92 -12.86 16.66
C ASP A 211 6.83 -12.94 15.57
N PRO A 212 5.69 -13.62 15.82
CA PRO A 212 5.41 -14.42 17.01
C PRO A 212 6.27 -15.70 17.08
N PRO A 213 6.46 -16.33 18.26
CA PRO A 213 7.22 -17.57 18.41
C PRO A 213 6.44 -18.76 17.83
N VAL A 214 6.55 -18.96 16.50
CA VAL A 214 5.92 -20.05 15.76
C VAL A 214 6.57 -21.39 16.15
N PRO A 215 5.82 -22.37 16.68
CA PRO A 215 6.35 -23.71 16.96
C PRO A 215 6.92 -24.39 15.71
N GLY A 216 8.08 -25.01 15.83
CA GLY A 216 8.74 -25.71 14.72
C GLY A 216 9.54 -24.82 13.77
N LEU A 217 9.55 -23.49 13.99
CA LEU A 217 10.46 -22.58 13.32
C LEU A 217 11.75 -22.42 14.12
N ARG A 218 12.89 -22.64 13.47
CA ARG A 218 14.23 -22.48 14.06
C ARG A 218 15.01 -21.40 13.34
N LEU A 219 15.88 -20.72 14.06
CA LEU A 219 16.91 -19.86 13.48
C LEU A 219 18.24 -20.63 13.43
N GLU A 220 18.92 -20.55 12.30
CA GLU A 220 20.28 -21.06 12.13
C GLU A 220 21.19 -19.98 11.54
N GLY A 221 22.48 -20.05 11.86
CA GLY A 221 23.44 -19.04 11.46
C GLY A 221 23.43 -17.81 12.39
N GLU A 222 24.27 -16.84 12.05
CA GLU A 222 24.46 -15.63 12.86
C GLU A 222 24.67 -14.40 11.98
N VAL A 223 24.27 -13.24 12.51
CA VAL A 223 24.61 -11.94 11.94
C VAL A 223 25.92 -11.49 12.57
N GLN A 224 26.94 -11.30 11.75
CA GLN A 224 28.27 -10.93 12.20
C GLN A 224 28.28 -9.48 12.70
N TRP A 225 28.96 -9.25 13.82
CA TRP A 225 29.15 -7.90 14.37
C TRP A 225 30.16 -7.11 13.54
N GLY A 226 29.76 -5.94 13.07
CA GLY A 226 30.63 -5.01 12.36
C GLY A 226 31.05 -3.82 13.23
N GLU A 227 32.30 -3.38 13.06
CA GLU A 227 32.87 -2.22 13.79
C GLU A 227 32.53 -0.87 13.17
N ALA A 228 32.06 -0.86 11.91
CA ALA A 228 31.83 0.37 11.19
C ALA A 228 30.72 1.23 11.84
N ARG A 229 30.72 2.52 11.53
CA ARG A 229 29.54 3.35 11.75
C ARG A 229 28.41 2.85 10.85
N CYS A 230 27.19 2.79 11.37
CA CYS A 230 26.04 2.28 10.64
C CYS A 230 25.88 3.02 9.30
N PRO A 231 26.08 2.34 8.16
CA PRO A 231 26.09 3.00 6.84
C PRO A 231 24.68 3.29 6.33
N GLY A 232 23.66 2.70 6.95
CA GLY A 232 22.27 2.79 6.52
C GLY A 232 21.42 1.68 7.14
N PRO A 233 20.19 1.46 6.64
CA PRO A 233 19.35 0.36 7.09
C PRO A 233 20.08 -0.99 6.99
N PRO A 234 20.11 -1.79 8.07
CA PRO A 234 20.76 -3.10 8.07
C PRO A 234 20.23 -4.04 6.98
N VAL A 235 21.14 -4.80 6.37
CA VAL A 235 20.83 -5.84 5.38
C VAL A 235 21.31 -7.18 5.92
N VAL A 236 20.37 -8.10 6.12
CA VAL A 236 20.63 -9.47 6.53
C VAL A 236 20.05 -10.39 5.46
N ALA A 237 20.87 -11.34 5.02
CA ALA A 237 20.44 -12.41 4.14
C ALA A 237 19.70 -13.48 4.94
N THR A 238 18.61 -13.95 4.37
CA THR A 238 17.67 -14.85 5.03
C THR A 238 17.23 -15.90 4.03
N GLN A 239 17.23 -17.16 4.44
CA GLN A 239 16.83 -18.28 3.59
C GLN A 239 15.96 -19.25 4.39
N PRO A 240 14.65 -19.34 4.11
CA PRO A 240 13.81 -20.38 4.67
C PRO A 240 14.17 -21.72 4.00
N VAL A 241 14.37 -22.75 4.82
CA VAL A 241 14.70 -24.11 4.40
C VAL A 241 13.74 -25.05 5.11
N VAL A 242 13.03 -25.87 4.33
CA VAL A 242 12.20 -26.95 4.87
C VAL A 242 13.12 -28.11 5.25
N THR A 243 13.01 -28.57 6.48
CA THR A 243 13.81 -29.68 7.05
C THR A 243 12.88 -30.78 7.55
N GLN A 244 13.42 -31.93 7.95
CA GLN A 244 12.63 -32.99 8.59
C GLN A 244 12.02 -32.55 9.93
N GLN A 245 12.60 -31.55 10.59
CA GLN A 245 12.19 -31.06 11.91
C GLN A 245 11.30 -29.82 11.87
N GLY A 246 10.88 -29.38 10.67
CA GLY A 246 10.10 -28.15 10.47
C GLY A 246 10.83 -27.17 9.57
N ILE A 247 10.69 -25.86 9.85
CA ILE A 247 11.27 -24.81 9.02
C ILE A 247 12.45 -24.18 9.73
N THR A 248 13.58 -24.11 9.04
CA THR A 248 14.75 -23.36 9.49
C THR A 248 14.87 -22.09 8.68
N LEU A 249 14.91 -20.93 9.34
CA LEU A 249 15.30 -19.67 8.72
C LEU A 249 16.79 -19.43 8.95
N ARG A 250 17.59 -19.65 7.91
CA ARG A 250 19.04 -19.38 7.96
C ARG A 250 19.31 -17.90 7.83
N LEU A 251 20.19 -17.37 8.69
CA LEU A 251 20.59 -15.97 8.76
C LEU A 251 22.07 -15.85 8.41
N SER A 252 22.42 -14.84 7.62
CA SER A 252 23.82 -14.49 7.37
C SER A 252 23.99 -13.02 6.98
N GLY A 253 25.23 -12.53 7.09
CA GLY A 253 25.60 -11.16 6.78
C GLY A 253 26.38 -10.51 7.91
N SER A 254 26.78 -9.25 7.71
CA SER A 254 27.48 -8.45 8.71
C SER A 254 26.76 -7.11 8.89
N VAL A 255 26.50 -6.74 10.14
CA VAL A 255 25.84 -5.49 10.50
C VAL A 255 26.66 -4.76 11.55
N ALA A 256 26.91 -3.48 11.28
CA ALA A 256 27.57 -2.57 12.20
C ALA A 256 26.84 -2.49 13.53
N GLY A 257 27.51 -2.77 14.66
CA GLY A 257 26.93 -2.71 16.00
C GLY A 257 26.27 -1.37 16.34
N SER A 258 26.77 -0.28 15.75
CA SER A 258 26.22 1.07 15.86
C SER A 258 24.86 1.28 15.17
N CYS A 259 24.31 0.28 14.46
CA CYS A 259 22.98 0.36 13.86
C CYS A 259 21.84 0.26 14.86
N GLY A 260 22.10 -0.19 16.09
CA GLY A 260 21.08 -0.41 17.11
C GLY A 260 20.12 -1.55 16.76
N GLU A 261 19.06 -1.72 17.55
CA GLU A 261 18.02 -2.70 17.29
C GLU A 261 17.31 -2.43 15.96
N PHE A 262 17.02 -3.50 15.20
CA PHE A 262 16.22 -3.40 13.99
C PHE A 262 15.30 -4.61 13.80
N SER A 263 14.37 -4.51 12.86
CA SER A 263 13.43 -5.57 12.55
C SER A 263 13.35 -5.84 11.06
N LEU A 264 13.20 -7.11 10.72
CA LEU A 264 13.01 -7.60 9.37
C LEU A 264 11.72 -8.41 9.32
N TYR A 265 10.94 -8.26 8.26
CA TYR A 265 9.74 -9.07 8.05
C TYR A 265 10.01 -10.10 6.96
N ARG A 266 9.72 -11.38 7.24
CA ARG A 266 10.04 -12.49 6.35
C ARG A 266 8.90 -13.47 6.19
N LEU A 267 8.83 -14.05 5.00
CA LEU A 267 8.00 -15.21 4.70
C LEU A 267 8.86 -16.44 4.96
N ALA A 268 8.33 -17.36 5.76
CA ALA A 268 8.98 -18.65 6.04
C ALA A 268 8.01 -19.83 5.87
N LEU A 269 6.71 -19.57 5.94
CA LEU A 269 5.63 -20.55 5.89
C LEU A 269 4.66 -20.15 4.77
N SER A 270 3.86 -21.10 4.28
CA SER A 270 2.69 -20.73 3.50
C SER A 270 1.69 -19.93 4.37
N GLN A 271 0.79 -19.18 3.74
CA GLN A 271 -0.20 -18.38 4.46
C GLN A 271 -1.08 -19.23 5.40
N GLN A 272 -1.40 -20.46 4.96
CA GLN A 272 -2.22 -21.39 5.74
C GLN A 272 -1.47 -21.91 6.96
N GLU A 273 -0.21 -22.35 6.79
CA GLU A 273 0.62 -22.84 7.89
C GLU A 273 0.92 -21.72 8.91
N TYR A 274 1.24 -20.52 8.44
CA TYR A 274 1.43 -19.35 9.31
C TYR A 274 0.17 -19.04 10.12
N THR A 275 -0.99 -18.97 9.45
CA THR A 275 -2.25 -18.66 10.12
C THR A 275 -2.63 -19.72 11.15
N GLU A 276 -2.48 -21.00 10.83
CA GLU A 276 -2.75 -22.08 11.80
C GLU A 276 -1.83 -21.98 13.02
N ALA A 277 -0.54 -21.71 12.81
CA ALA A 277 0.41 -21.59 13.90
C ALA A 277 0.09 -20.39 14.81
N VAL A 278 -0.24 -19.24 14.23
CA VAL A 278 -0.63 -18.04 14.98
C VAL A 278 -1.96 -18.27 15.71
N PHE A 279 -2.96 -18.87 15.05
CA PHE A 279 -4.22 -19.22 15.70
C PHE A 279 -4.00 -20.11 16.93
N ARG A 280 -3.20 -21.17 16.80
CA ARG A 280 -2.86 -22.08 17.90
C ARG A 280 -2.15 -21.36 19.04
N LEU A 281 -1.19 -20.50 18.71
CA LEU A 281 -0.45 -19.72 19.69
C LEU A 281 -1.38 -18.81 20.49
N LEU A 282 -2.12 -17.95 19.81
CA LEU A 282 -3.00 -16.97 20.45
C LEU A 282 -4.14 -17.64 21.22
N TRP A 283 -4.72 -18.72 20.67
CA TRP A 283 -5.77 -19.46 21.37
C TRP A 283 -5.25 -20.10 22.67
N ARG A 284 -4.03 -20.66 22.65
CA ARG A 284 -3.38 -21.21 23.84
C ARG A 284 -3.07 -20.12 24.86
N GLU A 285 -2.56 -18.98 24.45
CA GLU A 285 -2.29 -17.84 25.33
C GLU A 285 -3.56 -17.33 26.04
N LEU A 286 -4.71 -17.41 25.37
CA LEU A 286 -6.02 -17.11 25.95
C LEU A 286 -6.59 -18.23 26.86
N GLY A 287 -5.80 -19.29 27.14
CA GLY A 287 -6.22 -20.44 27.94
C GLY A 287 -7.16 -21.40 27.19
N GLY A 288 -7.15 -21.35 25.86
CA GLY A 288 -7.91 -22.21 24.98
C GLY A 288 -7.16 -23.49 24.60
N THR A 289 -7.90 -24.57 24.36
CA THR A 289 -7.36 -25.82 23.83
C THR A 289 -7.88 -26.05 22.41
N PHE A 290 -7.00 -26.42 21.48
CA PHE A 290 -7.37 -26.81 20.11
C PHE A 290 -6.68 -28.13 19.76
N LYS A 291 -7.46 -29.22 19.70
CA LYS A 291 -6.94 -30.59 19.45
C LYS A 291 -7.04 -31.01 17.98
N GLY A 292 -7.86 -30.31 17.18
CA GLY A 292 -8.08 -30.61 15.77
C GLY A 292 -6.99 -30.07 14.85
N LYS A 293 -7.31 -30.04 13.54
CA LYS A 293 -6.52 -29.39 12.49
C LYS A 293 -7.35 -28.29 11.82
N MET A 294 -6.67 -27.28 11.29
CA MET A 294 -7.31 -26.32 10.39
C MET A 294 -7.52 -26.99 9.02
N ARG A 295 -8.74 -26.95 8.49
CA ARG A 295 -9.05 -27.47 7.16
C ARG A 295 -9.81 -26.45 6.33
N ALA A 296 -9.57 -26.45 5.02
CA ALA A 296 -10.40 -25.69 4.09
C ALA A 296 -11.82 -26.28 4.03
N GLY A 297 -12.82 -25.42 3.85
CA GLY A 297 -14.21 -25.81 3.61
C GLY A 297 -15.07 -24.58 3.29
N VAL A 298 -16.38 -24.78 3.22
CA VAL A 298 -17.35 -23.68 3.04
C VAL A 298 -18.20 -23.59 4.30
N VAL A 299 -18.52 -22.36 4.72
CA VAL A 299 -19.43 -22.17 5.86
C VAL A 299 -20.86 -22.50 5.40
N PRO A 300 -21.60 -23.36 6.13
CA PRO A 300 -23.01 -23.61 5.86
C PRO A 300 -23.84 -22.32 5.84
N ALA A 301 -24.85 -22.27 4.98
CA ALA A 301 -25.67 -21.08 4.80
C ALA A 301 -26.47 -20.70 6.07
N ASP A 302 -26.81 -21.69 6.88
CA ASP A 302 -27.54 -21.56 8.15
C ASP A 302 -26.61 -21.40 9.37
N ALA A 303 -25.28 -21.43 9.20
CA ALA A 303 -24.34 -21.28 10.30
C ALA A 303 -24.54 -19.95 11.05
N VAL A 304 -24.43 -20.00 12.37
CA VAL A 304 -24.71 -18.88 13.27
C VAL A 304 -23.40 -18.24 13.73
N VAL A 305 -23.32 -16.92 13.63
CA VAL A 305 -22.16 -16.14 14.08
C VAL A 305 -21.99 -16.27 15.59
N LEU A 306 -20.79 -16.68 16.01
CA LEU A 306 -20.33 -16.58 17.38
C LEU A 306 -19.65 -15.24 17.60
N ALA A 307 -18.63 -14.91 16.81
CA ALA A 307 -17.88 -13.65 16.95
C ALA A 307 -17.59 -13.03 15.58
N SER A 308 -17.46 -11.71 15.55
CA SER A 308 -17.18 -10.94 14.34
C SER A 308 -16.10 -9.90 14.60
N HIS A 309 -15.27 -9.68 13.60
CA HIS A 309 -14.32 -8.58 13.52
C HIS A 309 -14.62 -7.77 12.25
N GLU A 310 -14.66 -6.45 12.40
CA GLU A 310 -14.64 -5.50 11.30
C GLU A 310 -13.26 -4.85 11.25
N SER A 311 -12.68 -4.82 10.05
CA SER A 311 -11.40 -4.18 9.80
C SER A 311 -11.47 -2.66 10.01
N PRO A 312 -10.33 -1.95 10.02
CA PRO A 312 -10.31 -0.53 9.70
C PRO A 312 -11.02 -0.24 8.37
N THR A 313 -11.51 0.98 8.21
CA THR A 313 -12.25 1.40 7.01
C THR A 313 -11.37 1.39 5.76
N LEU A 314 -11.97 1.30 4.57
CA LEU A 314 -11.25 1.37 3.29
C LEU A 314 -10.41 2.65 3.19
N GLY A 315 -10.92 3.79 3.66
CA GLY A 315 -10.16 5.04 3.73
C GLY A 315 -8.85 4.92 4.52
N GLU A 316 -8.87 4.20 5.65
CA GLU A 316 -7.68 3.92 6.44
C GLU A 316 -6.76 2.89 5.78
N ALA A 317 -7.33 1.85 5.17
CA ALA A 317 -6.58 0.81 4.48
C ALA A 317 -5.80 1.38 3.29
N ILE A 318 -6.42 2.22 2.44
CA ILE A 318 -5.72 2.84 1.30
C ILE A 318 -4.57 3.75 1.75
N ARG A 319 -4.68 4.38 2.93
CA ARG A 319 -3.60 5.18 3.51
C ARG A 319 -2.39 4.32 3.85
N VAL A 320 -2.60 3.13 4.41
CA VAL A 320 -1.51 2.17 4.65
C VAL A 320 -0.94 1.67 3.31
N ILE A 321 -1.80 1.28 2.36
CA ILE A 321 -1.40 0.84 1.02
C ILE A 321 -0.50 1.88 0.35
N ASN A 322 -0.92 3.14 0.29
CA ASN A 322 -0.22 4.17 -0.49
C ASN A 322 1.00 4.73 0.25
N LYS A 323 0.91 5.05 1.56
CA LYS A 323 2.06 5.57 2.33
C LYS A 323 3.16 4.54 2.57
N ARG A 324 2.79 3.28 2.85
CA ARG A 324 3.76 2.19 3.07
C ARG A 324 4.07 1.41 1.79
N SER A 325 3.35 1.68 0.70
CA SER A 325 3.47 0.97 -0.57
C SER A 325 3.26 -0.55 -0.41
N ASN A 326 2.32 -0.97 0.43
CA ASN A 326 2.10 -2.37 0.76
C ASN A 326 1.53 -3.16 -0.43
N ASN A 327 2.28 -4.16 -0.90
CA ASN A 327 1.92 -4.95 -2.08
C ASN A 327 0.74 -5.89 -1.81
N VAL A 328 0.82 -6.69 -0.75
CA VAL A 328 -0.20 -7.71 -0.48
C VAL A 328 -1.56 -7.07 -0.22
N MET A 329 -1.60 -5.94 0.50
CA MET A 329 -2.83 -5.17 0.69
C MET A 329 -3.44 -4.68 -0.62
N ALA A 330 -2.62 -4.17 -1.55
CA ALA A 330 -3.12 -3.71 -2.85
C ALA A 330 -3.65 -4.88 -3.72
N ARG A 331 -2.98 -6.03 -3.69
CA ARG A 331 -3.44 -7.26 -4.38
C ARG A 331 -4.76 -7.76 -3.81
N THR A 332 -4.89 -7.82 -2.48
CA THR A 332 -6.12 -8.21 -1.79
C THR A 332 -7.25 -7.20 -2.02
N LEU A 333 -6.95 -5.90 -2.07
CA LEU A 333 -7.95 -4.87 -2.39
C LEU A 333 -8.50 -5.02 -3.82
N LEU A 334 -7.65 -5.33 -4.80
CA LEU A 334 -8.09 -5.62 -6.16
C LEU A 334 -9.05 -6.82 -6.16
N LEU A 335 -8.69 -7.92 -5.48
CA LEU A 335 -9.54 -9.10 -5.36
C LEU A 335 -10.87 -8.80 -4.64
N THR A 336 -10.84 -7.95 -3.62
CA THR A 336 -12.05 -7.47 -2.92
C THR A 336 -12.97 -6.76 -3.90
N LEU A 337 -12.45 -5.83 -4.70
CA LEU A 337 -13.23 -5.12 -5.71
C LEU A 337 -13.89 -6.09 -6.71
N GLY A 338 -13.14 -7.09 -7.17
CA GLY A 338 -13.68 -8.15 -8.03
C GLY A 338 -14.74 -9.03 -7.35
N ALA A 339 -14.60 -9.31 -6.05
CA ALA A 339 -15.55 -10.11 -5.30
C ALA A 339 -16.85 -9.36 -4.97
N GLU A 340 -16.80 -8.05 -4.80
CA GLU A 340 -17.95 -7.20 -4.48
C GLU A 340 -18.74 -6.77 -5.72
N ARG A 341 -18.06 -6.51 -6.84
CA ARG A 341 -18.68 -5.99 -8.07
C ARG A 341 -18.68 -6.95 -9.25
N GLY A 342 -17.96 -8.06 -9.14
CA GLY A 342 -17.90 -9.12 -10.13
C GLY A 342 -18.55 -10.42 -9.63
N ARG A 343 -17.95 -11.55 -10.01
CA ARG A 343 -18.39 -12.88 -9.59
C ARG A 343 -17.43 -13.45 -8.56
N ARG A 344 -17.98 -14.12 -7.56
CA ARG A 344 -17.21 -14.94 -6.61
C ARG A 344 -17.12 -16.39 -7.12
N PRO A 345 -16.01 -17.10 -6.88
CA PRO A 345 -14.77 -16.63 -6.26
C PRO A 345 -14.01 -15.66 -7.19
N ALA A 346 -13.51 -14.55 -6.64
CA ALA A 346 -12.76 -13.56 -7.43
C ALA A 346 -11.33 -14.03 -7.72
N THR A 347 -10.91 -13.87 -8.97
CA THR A 347 -9.52 -14.07 -9.42
C THR A 347 -8.88 -12.73 -9.80
N VAL A 348 -7.56 -12.69 -9.93
CA VAL A 348 -6.84 -11.50 -10.41
C VAL A 348 -7.40 -11.01 -11.75
N ALA A 349 -7.55 -11.90 -12.72
CA ALA A 349 -8.07 -11.56 -14.04
C ALA A 349 -9.51 -11.00 -14.00
N SER A 350 -10.41 -11.64 -13.24
CA SER A 350 -11.78 -11.13 -13.10
C SER A 350 -11.83 -9.77 -12.41
N SER A 351 -10.94 -9.54 -11.45
CA SER A 351 -10.86 -8.30 -10.67
C SER A 351 -10.27 -7.15 -11.48
N GLU A 352 -9.25 -7.44 -12.31
CA GLU A 352 -8.72 -6.48 -13.28
C GLU A 352 -9.80 -6.05 -14.28
N SER A 353 -10.59 -7.00 -14.79
CA SER A 353 -11.71 -6.67 -15.70
C SER A 353 -12.72 -5.74 -15.04
N VAL A 354 -13.09 -6.00 -13.79
CA VAL A 354 -14.01 -5.15 -13.01
C VAL A 354 -13.42 -3.76 -12.82
N ALA A 355 -12.14 -3.66 -12.43
CA ALA A 355 -11.48 -2.37 -12.23
C ALA A 355 -11.43 -1.55 -13.53
N LYS A 356 -11.10 -2.16 -14.67
CA LYS A 356 -11.08 -1.49 -15.98
C LYS A 356 -12.46 -0.99 -16.41
N ASP A 357 -13.49 -1.82 -16.24
CA ASP A 357 -14.89 -1.46 -16.54
C ASP A 357 -15.37 -0.28 -15.68
N LEU A 358 -15.04 -0.28 -14.39
CA LEU A 358 -15.33 0.83 -13.48
C LEU A 358 -14.65 2.13 -13.89
N LEU A 359 -13.35 2.09 -14.23
CA LEU A 359 -12.60 3.25 -14.70
C LEU A 359 -13.19 3.80 -16.01
N SER A 360 -13.55 2.91 -16.94
CA SER A 360 -14.19 3.29 -18.20
C SER A 360 -15.55 3.98 -17.98
N ARG A 361 -16.40 3.45 -17.08
CA ARG A 361 -17.65 4.11 -16.67
C ARG A 361 -17.46 5.49 -16.05
N GLN A 362 -16.30 5.75 -15.46
CA GLN A 362 -15.92 7.06 -14.92
C GLN A 362 -15.34 8.01 -15.99
N GLY A 363 -15.36 7.60 -17.27
CA GLY A 363 -14.83 8.40 -18.39
C GLY A 363 -13.31 8.34 -18.53
N LEU A 364 -12.64 7.38 -17.89
CA LEU A 364 -11.21 7.14 -18.02
C LEU A 364 -10.97 6.08 -19.09
N ASP A 365 -10.82 6.50 -20.34
CA ASP A 365 -10.40 5.62 -21.42
C ASP A 365 -8.89 5.37 -21.33
N MET A 366 -8.51 4.13 -21.01
CA MET A 366 -7.12 3.71 -20.78
C MET A 366 -6.83 2.39 -21.53
N PRO A 367 -6.83 2.39 -22.87
CA PRO A 367 -6.67 1.16 -23.65
C PRO A 367 -5.32 0.47 -23.42
N GLU A 368 -4.30 1.21 -22.94
CA GLU A 368 -2.99 0.70 -22.61
C GLU A 368 -2.87 0.10 -21.20
N LEU A 369 -3.91 0.25 -20.37
CA LEU A 369 -3.85 -0.14 -18.96
C LEU A 369 -3.75 -1.67 -18.85
N VAL A 370 -2.71 -2.11 -18.15
CA VAL A 370 -2.55 -3.49 -17.66
C VAL A 370 -2.31 -3.39 -16.16
N ILE A 371 -3.31 -3.81 -15.37
CA ILE A 371 -3.26 -3.73 -13.91
C ILE A 371 -2.43 -4.91 -13.37
N ASP A 372 -2.56 -6.09 -13.99
CA ASP A 372 -1.99 -7.35 -13.54
C ASP A 372 -2.34 -7.60 -12.07
N ASN A 373 -1.38 -7.54 -11.14
CA ASN A 373 -1.63 -7.81 -9.74
C ASN A 373 -2.12 -6.61 -8.92
N GLY A 374 -2.26 -5.42 -9.53
CA GLY A 374 -2.76 -4.21 -8.85
C GLY A 374 -1.79 -3.56 -7.86
N ALA A 375 -0.67 -4.20 -7.53
CA ALA A 375 0.40 -3.62 -6.72
C ALA A 375 1.48 -2.96 -7.59
N GLY A 376 1.60 -3.36 -8.85
CA GLY A 376 2.68 -2.94 -9.75
C GLY A 376 4.04 -3.57 -9.42
N LEU A 377 4.05 -4.67 -8.66
CA LEU A 377 5.19 -5.57 -8.55
C LEU A 377 5.12 -6.55 -9.72
N SER A 378 5.40 -6.06 -10.92
CA SER A 378 5.13 -6.77 -12.16
C SER A 378 6.05 -6.29 -13.26
N ARG A 379 6.40 -7.17 -14.20
CA ARG A 379 7.07 -6.80 -15.46
C ARG A 379 6.05 -6.41 -16.54
N GLU A 380 4.79 -6.78 -16.37
CA GLU A 380 3.73 -6.66 -17.35
C GLU A 380 2.86 -5.43 -17.14
N ALA A 381 2.69 -4.96 -15.90
CA ALA A 381 1.86 -3.79 -15.59
C ALA A 381 2.20 -2.59 -16.50
N ARG A 382 1.18 -1.94 -17.07
CA ARG A 382 1.31 -0.78 -17.96
C ARG A 382 0.28 0.28 -17.63
N VAL A 383 0.69 1.54 -17.72
CA VAL A 383 -0.19 2.72 -17.71
C VAL A 383 0.58 3.88 -18.34
N SER A 384 -0.12 4.81 -18.98
CA SER A 384 0.50 6.04 -19.47
C SER A 384 0.49 7.15 -18.40
N ALA A 385 1.39 8.14 -18.55
CA ALA A 385 1.40 9.30 -17.66
C ALA A 385 0.13 10.16 -17.83
N ASP A 386 -0.43 10.19 -19.04
CA ASP A 386 -1.68 10.87 -19.38
C ASP A 386 -2.89 10.25 -18.66
N SER A 387 -3.00 8.92 -18.69
CA SER A 387 -4.05 8.16 -17.99
C SER A 387 -4.00 8.38 -16.47
N LEU A 388 -2.80 8.32 -15.86
CA LEU A 388 -2.64 8.60 -14.44
C LEU A 388 -2.98 10.05 -14.08
N ALA A 389 -2.57 11.02 -14.91
CA ALA A 389 -2.90 12.42 -14.69
C ALA A 389 -4.40 12.69 -14.81
N SER A 390 -5.08 12.00 -15.74
CA SER A 390 -6.53 12.05 -15.90
C SER A 390 -7.26 11.45 -14.70
N LEU A 391 -6.79 10.30 -14.19
CA LEU A 391 -7.31 9.71 -12.96
C LEU A 391 -7.15 10.63 -11.76
N LEU A 392 -5.96 11.23 -11.57
CA LEU A 392 -5.72 12.19 -10.48
C LEU A 392 -6.62 13.43 -10.62
N THR A 393 -6.80 13.94 -11.83
CA THR A 393 -7.69 15.08 -12.07
C THR A 393 -9.15 14.74 -11.77
N LEU A 394 -9.61 13.55 -12.16
CA LEU A 394 -10.94 13.04 -11.82
C LEU A 394 -11.09 12.89 -10.29
N ALA A 395 -10.12 12.23 -9.65
CA ALA A 395 -10.14 11.97 -8.22
C ALA A 395 -10.18 13.24 -7.39
N TRP A 396 -9.53 14.31 -7.86
CA TRP A 396 -9.58 15.62 -7.23
C TRP A 396 -11.00 16.21 -7.16
N ARG A 397 -11.84 15.93 -8.15
CA ARG A 397 -13.21 16.48 -8.26
C ARG A 397 -14.26 15.63 -7.55
N SER A 398 -13.84 14.51 -6.96
CA SER A 398 -14.75 13.55 -6.33
C SER A 398 -15.06 13.91 -4.88
N PRO A 399 -16.26 13.53 -4.36
CA PRO A 399 -16.56 13.64 -2.94
C PRO A 399 -15.57 12.93 -2.01
N VAL A 400 -14.95 11.83 -2.48
CA VAL A 400 -13.94 11.05 -1.71
C VAL A 400 -12.50 11.54 -1.93
N MET A 401 -12.34 12.74 -2.50
CA MET A 401 -11.03 13.36 -2.71
C MET A 401 -10.21 13.46 -1.42
N PRO A 402 -10.76 13.90 -0.26
CA PRO A 402 -9.96 14.05 0.96
C PRO A 402 -9.26 12.77 1.39
N GLU A 403 -9.97 11.64 1.39
CA GLU A 403 -9.44 10.32 1.75
C GLU A 403 -8.39 9.85 0.75
N TYR A 404 -8.65 10.04 -0.55
CA TYR A 404 -7.72 9.64 -1.60
C TYR A 404 -6.42 10.46 -1.54
N LEU A 405 -6.51 11.79 -1.39
CA LEU A 405 -5.36 12.68 -1.24
C LEU A 405 -4.56 12.32 0.02
N ALA A 406 -5.24 12.20 1.18
CA ALA A 406 -4.60 11.90 2.45
C ALA A 406 -3.94 10.51 2.48
N SER A 407 -4.34 9.61 1.58
CA SER A 407 -3.72 8.29 1.44
C SER A 407 -2.28 8.35 0.92
N MET A 408 -1.89 9.40 0.19
CA MET A 408 -0.57 9.53 -0.41
C MET A 408 0.48 10.02 0.60
N ALA A 409 1.76 9.78 0.33
CA ALA A 409 2.84 10.17 1.24
C ALA A 409 3.17 11.67 1.13
N ILE A 410 3.38 12.33 2.26
CA ILE A 410 3.65 13.77 2.33
C ILE A 410 5.16 14.00 2.21
N ALA A 411 5.57 14.81 1.24
CA ALA A 411 6.97 15.11 0.95
C ALA A 411 7.71 15.60 2.20
N GLY A 412 8.84 14.95 2.52
CA GLY A 412 9.68 15.28 3.69
C GLY A 412 9.10 14.93 5.06
N VAL A 413 7.86 14.41 5.12
CA VAL A 413 7.14 14.12 6.38
C VAL A 413 6.97 12.62 6.60
N ASP A 414 6.36 11.90 5.66
CA ASP A 414 6.00 10.49 5.88
C ASP A 414 6.16 9.57 4.66
N GLY A 415 5.82 8.29 4.86
CA GLY A 415 5.85 7.27 3.83
C GLY A 415 7.21 7.10 3.14
N THR A 416 7.16 6.90 1.82
CA THR A 416 8.33 6.65 0.96
C THR A 416 9.09 7.93 0.58
N VAL A 417 8.52 9.11 0.85
CA VAL A 417 9.14 10.42 0.59
C VAL A 417 9.59 11.14 1.87
N ARG A 418 9.49 10.52 3.05
CA ARG A 418 9.86 11.10 4.36
C ARG A 418 11.28 11.65 4.47
N ARG A 419 12.22 11.13 3.66
CA ARG A 419 13.63 11.57 3.62
C ARG A 419 13.99 12.37 2.37
N ARG A 420 13.01 12.73 1.55
CA ARG A 420 13.18 13.50 0.29
C ARG A 420 12.62 14.91 0.48
N MET A 421 13.10 15.87 -0.32
CA MET A 421 12.49 17.22 -0.42
C MET A 421 12.39 17.98 0.92
N LYS A 422 13.40 17.83 1.81
CA LYS A 422 13.43 18.51 3.12
C LYS A 422 13.99 19.93 3.10
N GLY A 423 14.72 20.31 2.07
CA GLY A 423 15.52 21.55 2.04
C GLY A 423 15.29 22.44 0.81
N ASN A 424 14.20 22.22 0.07
CA ASN A 424 13.97 22.85 -1.24
C ASN A 424 12.56 23.44 -1.40
N GLY A 425 11.98 23.98 -0.32
CA GLY A 425 10.63 24.60 -0.35
C GLY A 425 9.45 23.62 -0.50
N ALA A 426 9.68 22.37 -0.90
CA ALA A 426 8.65 21.36 -1.12
C ALA A 426 8.25 20.56 0.14
N LEU A 427 8.84 20.86 1.31
CA LEU A 427 8.54 20.16 2.56
C LEU A 427 7.06 20.35 2.93
N GLY A 428 6.31 19.25 3.01
CA GLY A 428 4.87 19.28 3.31
C GLY A 428 3.98 19.71 2.15
N MET A 429 4.55 20.15 1.03
CA MET A 429 3.81 20.76 -0.08
C MET A 429 3.29 19.77 -1.12
N ALA A 430 3.70 18.50 -1.05
CA ALA A 430 3.31 17.49 -2.02
C ALA A 430 2.80 16.20 -1.38
N HIS A 431 1.77 15.62 -2.00
CA HIS A 431 1.16 14.34 -1.69
C HIS A 431 1.47 13.38 -2.84
N LEU A 432 2.33 12.39 -2.60
CA LEU A 432 2.99 11.62 -3.66
C LEU A 432 2.91 10.12 -3.39
N LYS A 433 2.69 9.35 -4.46
CA LYS A 433 2.99 7.93 -4.52
C LYS A 433 4.26 7.72 -5.33
N THR A 434 5.17 6.92 -4.80
CA THR A 434 6.40 6.51 -5.50
C THR A 434 6.29 5.07 -6.02
N GLY A 435 7.04 4.76 -7.06
CA GLY A 435 7.28 3.41 -7.55
C GLY A 435 8.75 3.16 -7.86
N SER A 436 9.22 1.96 -7.51
CA SER A 436 10.61 1.54 -7.74
C SER A 436 10.65 0.05 -8.06
N LEU A 437 11.27 -0.32 -9.19
CA LEU A 437 11.76 -1.66 -9.52
C LEU A 437 13.25 -1.56 -9.88
N ARG A 438 13.90 -2.62 -10.37
CA ARG A 438 15.30 -2.54 -10.82
C ARG A 438 15.53 -1.43 -11.87
N ASP A 439 14.64 -1.39 -12.85
CA ASP A 439 14.67 -0.64 -14.11
C ASP A 439 13.52 0.38 -14.23
N VAL A 440 12.84 0.67 -13.11
CA VAL A 440 11.70 1.59 -13.07
C VAL A 440 11.83 2.55 -11.91
N ARG A 441 11.61 3.84 -12.15
CA ARG A 441 11.34 4.85 -11.13
C ARG A 441 10.13 5.65 -11.54
N SER A 442 9.23 5.91 -10.60
CA SER A 442 8.04 6.70 -10.86
C SER A 442 7.63 7.51 -9.62
N ILE A 443 7.00 8.65 -9.87
CA ILE A 443 6.35 9.47 -8.87
C ILE A 443 5.09 10.10 -9.45
N ALA A 444 3.99 10.05 -8.71
CA ALA A 444 2.73 10.63 -9.13
C ALA A 444 1.95 11.19 -7.94
N GLY A 445 1.19 12.28 -8.14
CA GLY A 445 0.33 12.84 -7.11
C GLY A 445 0.08 14.34 -7.31
N TYR A 446 0.00 15.07 -6.20
CA TYR A 446 -0.35 16.48 -6.18
C TYR A 446 0.73 17.34 -5.51
N VAL A 447 0.93 18.54 -6.02
CA VAL A 447 1.79 19.57 -5.42
C VAL A 447 0.98 20.85 -5.21
N LEU A 448 1.07 21.44 -4.02
CA LEU A 448 0.55 22.76 -3.70
C LEU A 448 1.65 23.79 -4.00
N GLY A 449 1.37 24.73 -4.91
CA GLY A 449 2.25 25.85 -5.21
C GLY A 449 2.04 27.02 -4.24
N ASN A 450 3.04 27.90 -4.15
CA ASN A 450 2.98 29.15 -3.39
C ASN A 450 1.87 30.10 -3.85
N SER A 451 1.46 29.99 -5.12
CA SER A 451 0.27 30.67 -5.66
C SER A 451 -1.06 30.21 -5.06
N GLY A 452 -1.06 29.12 -4.28
CA GLY A 452 -2.27 28.45 -3.78
C GLY A 452 -2.89 27.48 -4.81
N LYS A 453 -2.36 27.43 -6.03
CA LYS A 453 -2.77 26.47 -7.05
C LYS A 453 -2.29 25.07 -6.72
N ARG A 454 -3.02 24.07 -7.21
CA ARG A 454 -2.62 22.66 -7.11
C ARG A 454 -2.31 22.09 -8.48
N PHE A 455 -1.22 21.33 -8.53
CA PHE A 455 -0.72 20.70 -9.74
C PHE A 455 -0.79 19.19 -9.61
N VAL A 456 -1.25 18.53 -10.66
CA VAL A 456 -1.03 17.10 -10.88
C VAL A 456 0.35 16.92 -11.50
N VAL A 457 1.11 15.98 -10.96
CA VAL A 457 2.42 15.58 -11.49
C VAL A 457 2.47 14.08 -11.65
N VAL A 458 2.96 13.61 -12.80
CA VAL A 458 3.23 12.20 -13.08
C VAL A 458 4.56 12.11 -13.84
N SER A 459 5.56 11.47 -13.24
CA SER A 459 6.86 11.18 -13.84
C SER A 459 7.08 9.67 -13.78
N ILE A 460 7.36 9.05 -14.93
CA ILE A 460 7.64 7.61 -15.05
C ILE A 460 8.87 7.44 -15.92
N VAL A 461 9.89 6.77 -15.39
CA VAL A 461 11.12 6.41 -16.10
C VAL A 461 11.25 4.90 -16.15
N ASN A 462 11.45 4.36 -17.35
CA ASN A 462 11.78 2.95 -17.59
C ASN A 462 13.13 2.88 -18.28
N HIS A 463 14.16 2.43 -17.56
CA HIS A 463 15.54 2.29 -18.04
C HIS A 463 16.37 1.54 -17.00
N ASP A 464 17.42 0.82 -17.38
CA ASP A 464 18.29 0.12 -16.42
C ASP A 464 18.94 1.06 -15.40
N ASN A 465 19.18 2.32 -15.78
CA ASN A 465 19.66 3.38 -14.91
C ASN A 465 18.53 4.29 -14.35
N ALA A 466 17.28 3.82 -14.28
CA ALA A 466 16.14 4.66 -13.86
C ALA A 466 16.37 5.35 -12.50
N GLY A 467 17.18 4.76 -11.61
CA GLY A 467 17.58 5.37 -10.33
C GLY A 467 18.16 6.78 -10.43
N ALA A 468 18.77 7.15 -11.56
CA ALA A 468 19.36 8.46 -11.79
C ALA A 468 18.32 9.60 -11.83
N VAL A 469 17.04 9.32 -12.09
CA VAL A 469 15.98 10.35 -12.18
C VAL A 469 15.69 11.07 -10.86
N ARG A 470 16.10 10.50 -9.71
CA ARG A 470 15.69 10.99 -8.39
C ARG A 470 15.96 12.49 -8.18
N GLY A 471 17.12 12.99 -8.62
CA GLY A 471 17.46 14.41 -8.50
C GLY A 471 16.56 15.31 -9.36
N PHE A 472 16.21 14.85 -10.55
CA PHE A 472 15.26 15.52 -11.43
C PHE A 472 13.85 15.54 -10.82
N ASP A 473 13.34 14.41 -10.32
CA ASP A 473 12.02 14.37 -9.67
C ASP A 473 11.95 15.30 -8.46
N ASP A 474 12.97 15.31 -7.60
CA ASP A 474 13.00 16.19 -6.42
C ASP A 474 13.05 17.68 -6.83
N ALA A 475 13.74 18.02 -7.93
CA ALA A 475 13.77 19.37 -8.49
C ALA A 475 12.43 19.76 -9.15
N LEU A 476 11.77 18.83 -9.83
CA LEU A 476 10.45 19.01 -10.44
C LEU A 476 9.40 19.36 -9.38
N ILE A 477 9.39 18.64 -8.25
CA ILE A 477 8.46 18.93 -7.15
C ILE A 477 8.76 20.28 -6.50
N ALA A 478 10.04 20.64 -6.32
CA ALA A 478 10.43 21.95 -5.81
C ALA A 478 9.96 23.08 -6.72
N TRP A 479 10.23 22.96 -8.03
CA TRP A 479 9.79 23.93 -9.02
C TRP A 479 8.27 24.14 -9.01
N LEU A 480 7.49 23.06 -8.84
CA LEU A 480 6.03 23.13 -8.71
C LEU A 480 5.57 23.79 -7.40
N ALA A 481 6.25 23.52 -6.29
CA ALA A 481 5.94 24.15 -5.01
C ALA A 481 6.21 25.66 -5.04
N GLU A 482 7.17 26.11 -5.87
CA GLU A 482 7.49 27.53 -6.05
C GLU A 482 6.47 28.29 -6.90
N GLN A 483 5.63 27.60 -7.70
CA GLN A 483 4.70 28.22 -8.66
C GLN A 483 3.56 29.02 -8.02
#